data_AF-A0A0A0NC58-F1
#
_entry.id   AF-A0A0A0NC58-F1
#
_cell.length_a   1.000
_cell.length_b   1.000
_cell.length_c   1.000
_cell.angle_alpha   90.00
_cell.angle_beta   90.00
_cell.angle_gamma   90.00
#
_symmetry.space_group_name_H-M   'P 1'
#
loop_
_entity.id
_entity.type
_entity.pdbx_description
1 polymer ?
#
loop_
_entity_poly.entity_id
_entity_poly.type
_entity_poly.pdbx_seq_one_letter_code
_entity_poly.pdbx_strand_id
1 'polypeptide(L)'
;MANTNIDRETLRELADEGNETALDQLADLADAADGLGELSELLDEGSMRAGFLLTRRAAATGDLRELQRIADAGYDEAGDELNRLLKAPADGHWD
;
A
#
# COMPACT_ATOMS: atom_id res chain seq x y z
N MET A 1 11.95 19.60 20.68
CA MET A 1 12.25 18.66 19.59
C MET A 1 11.27 18.99 18.50
N ALA A 2 11.75 19.45 17.34
CA ALA A 2 10.88 19.88 16.25
C ALA A 2 10.21 18.65 15.66
N ASN A 3 9.02 18.32 16.16
CA ASN A 3 8.15 17.38 15.48
C ASN A 3 7.73 18.10 14.20
N THR A 4 8.44 17.81 13.11
CA THR A 4 7.98 17.98 11.73
C THR A 4 6.77 17.07 11.51
N ASN A 5 5.73 17.27 12.29
CA ASN A 5 4.38 16.80 12.03
C ASN A 5 3.85 17.80 11.02
N ILE A 6 4.32 17.72 9.77
CA ILE A 6 3.64 18.41 8.68
C ILE A 6 2.20 17.94 8.78
N ASP A 7 1.27 18.89 8.96
CA ASP A 7 -0.13 18.56 9.13
C ASP A 7 -0.57 17.72 7.94
N ARG A 8 -1.37 16.67 8.20
CA ARG A 8 -1.88 15.77 7.16
C ARG A 8 -2.55 16.57 6.03
N GLU A 9 -3.22 17.66 6.38
CA GLU A 9 -3.81 18.62 5.44
C GLU A 9 -2.74 19.24 4.52
N THR A 10 -1.63 19.73 5.07
CA THR A 10 -0.52 20.28 4.27
C THR A 10 0.16 19.21 3.41
N LEU A 11 0.34 18.00 3.92
CA LEU A 11 0.82 16.88 3.09
C LEU A 11 -0.16 16.59 1.95
N ARG A 12 -1.47 16.73 2.19
CA ARG A 12 -2.48 16.50 1.17
C ARG A 12 -2.45 17.56 0.08
N GLU A 13 -2.36 18.83 0.45
CA GLU A 13 -2.18 19.91 -0.52
C GLU A 13 -0.93 19.69 -1.39
N LEU A 14 0.20 19.33 -0.76
CA LEU A 14 1.43 19.03 -1.50
C LEU A 14 1.29 17.81 -2.41
N ALA A 15 0.63 16.75 -1.95
CA ALA A 15 0.35 15.57 -2.75
C ALA A 15 -0.55 15.89 -3.95
N ASP A 16 -1.57 16.72 -3.77
CA ASP A 16 -2.46 17.21 -4.84
C ASP A 16 -1.68 18.09 -5.84
N GLU A 17 -0.63 18.79 -5.40
CA GLU A 17 0.33 19.48 -6.26
C GLU A 17 1.31 18.54 -6.99
N GLY A 18 1.28 17.23 -6.69
CA GLY A 18 2.14 16.20 -7.28
C GLY A 18 3.43 15.93 -6.50
N ASN A 19 3.49 16.28 -5.21
CA ASN A 19 4.65 16.00 -4.38
C ASN A 19 4.69 14.53 -3.94
N GLU A 20 5.59 13.76 -4.56
CA GLU A 20 5.79 12.33 -4.26
C GLU A 20 6.17 12.08 -2.78
N THR A 21 6.99 12.93 -2.18
CA THR A 21 7.37 12.77 -0.76
C THR A 21 6.17 13.00 0.18
N ALA A 22 5.24 13.87 -0.21
CA ALA A 22 4.02 14.08 0.56
C ALA A 22 3.05 12.90 0.43
N LEU A 23 2.89 12.36 -0.77
CA LEU A 23 2.16 11.10 -1.01
C LEU A 23 2.73 9.95 -0.18
N ASP A 24 4.06 9.80 -0.13
CA ASP A 24 4.72 8.74 0.63
C ASP A 24 4.47 8.89 2.14
N GLN A 25 4.53 10.11 2.68
CA GLN A 25 4.24 10.36 4.09
C GLN A 25 2.77 10.13 4.42
N LEU A 26 1.83 10.50 3.54
CA LEU A 26 0.42 10.18 3.70
C LEU A 26 0.18 8.67 3.71
N ALA A 27 0.88 7.93 2.86
CA ALA A 27 0.79 6.48 2.81
C ALA A 27 1.29 5.84 4.11
N ASP A 28 2.44 6.27 4.63
CA ASP A 28 2.96 5.78 5.92
C ASP A 28 2.01 6.12 7.09
N LEU A 29 1.39 7.30 7.09
CA LEU A 29 0.38 7.68 8.09
C LEU A 29 -0.89 6.83 7.98
N ALA A 30 -1.36 6.57 6.77
CA ALA A 30 -2.52 5.73 6.52
C ALA A 30 -2.27 4.28 6.94
N ASP A 31 -1.10 3.72 6.64
CA ASP A 31 -0.71 2.37 7.10
C ASP A 31 -0.63 2.29 8.62
N ALA A 32 -0.03 3.28 9.28
CA ALA A 32 0.02 3.36 10.73
C ALA A 32 -1.38 3.48 11.38
N ALA A 33 -2.33 4.09 10.68
CA ALA A 33 -3.73 4.21 11.09
C ALA A 33 -4.61 3.02 10.65
N ASP A 34 -4.02 2.00 10.01
CA ASP A 34 -4.72 0.85 9.40
C ASP A 34 -5.74 1.25 8.30
N GLY A 35 -5.61 2.47 7.75
CA GLY A 35 -6.50 3.11 6.80
C GLY A 35 -6.37 2.59 5.37
N LEU A 36 -6.88 1.38 5.11
CA LEU A 36 -6.88 0.76 3.77
C LEU A 36 -7.53 1.63 2.68
N GLY A 37 -8.62 2.32 3.01
CA GLY A 37 -9.31 3.18 2.05
C GLY A 37 -8.41 4.32 1.56
N GLU A 38 -7.70 4.96 2.48
CA GLU A 38 -6.79 6.05 2.15
C GLU A 38 -5.56 5.56 1.39
N LEU A 39 -5.01 4.40 1.75
CA LEU A 39 -3.96 3.77 0.95
C LEU A 39 -4.43 3.44 -0.47
N SER A 40 -5.68 2.97 -0.65
CA SER A 40 -6.23 2.70 -1.98
C SER A 40 -6.39 3.97 -2.79
N GLU A 41 -6.83 5.08 -2.18
CA GLU A 41 -6.94 6.37 -2.86
C GLU A 41 -5.56 6.87 -3.32
N LEU A 42 -4.56 6.82 -2.43
CA LEU A 42 -3.18 7.18 -2.75
C LEU A 42 -2.58 6.30 -3.85
N LEU A 43 -2.91 5.01 -3.86
CA LEU A 43 -2.51 4.08 -4.92
C LEU A 43 -3.12 4.49 -6.27
N ASP A 44 -4.42 4.79 -6.30
CA ASP A 44 -5.15 5.21 -7.50
C ASP A 44 -4.63 6.57 -8.04
N GLU A 45 -4.06 7.41 -7.17
CA GLU A 45 -3.34 8.65 -7.52
C GLU A 45 -1.91 8.42 -8.01
N GLY A 46 -1.37 7.20 -7.87
CA GLY A 46 -0.05 6.82 -8.34
C GLY A 46 1.05 6.80 -7.27
N SER A 47 0.71 6.79 -5.98
CA SER A 47 1.69 6.66 -4.90
C SER A 47 2.33 5.28 -4.89
N MET A 48 3.62 5.23 -5.24
CA MET A 48 4.41 3.99 -5.20
C MET A 48 4.44 3.37 -3.79
N ARG A 49 4.53 4.23 -2.76
CA ARG A 49 4.57 3.80 -1.36
C ARG A 49 3.26 3.16 -0.91
N ALA A 50 2.11 3.71 -1.33
CA ALA A 50 0.82 3.13 -1.00
C ALA A 50 0.65 1.72 -1.60
N GLY A 51 1.05 1.54 -2.87
CA GLY A 51 1.03 0.22 -3.51
C GLY A 51 1.93 -0.80 -2.81
N PHE A 52 3.12 -0.39 -2.37
CA PHE A 52 4.02 -1.24 -1.58
C PHE A 52 3.38 -1.69 -0.25
N LEU A 53 2.80 -0.75 0.50
CA LEU A 53 2.19 -1.03 1.81
C LEU A 53 0.96 -1.94 1.67
N LEU A 54 0.08 -1.65 0.70
CA LEU A 54 -1.06 -2.51 0.39
C LEU A 54 -0.62 -3.91 -0.04
N THR A 55 0.42 -4.01 -0.86
CA THR A 55 0.97 -5.31 -1.30
C THR A 55 1.45 -6.12 -0.12
N ARG A 56 2.29 -5.53 0.74
CA ARG A 56 2.83 -6.21 1.92
C ARG A 56 1.73 -6.65 2.86
N ARG A 57 0.68 -5.84 3.04
CA ARG A 57 -0.45 -6.15 3.90
C ARG A 57 -1.31 -7.27 3.31
N ALA A 58 -1.67 -7.17 2.04
CA ALA A 58 -2.43 -8.20 1.34
C ALA A 58 -1.67 -9.53 1.28
N ALA A 59 -0.35 -9.49 1.12
CA ALA A 59 0.51 -10.66 1.21
C ALA A 59 0.46 -11.32 2.60
N ALA A 60 0.53 -10.51 3.66
CA ALA A 60 0.47 -10.98 5.03
C ALA A 60 -0.89 -11.59 5.40
N THR A 61 -1.98 -11.08 4.83
CA THR A 61 -3.34 -11.62 5.03
C THR A 61 -3.68 -12.75 4.06
N GLY A 62 -2.90 -12.94 3.00
CA GLY A 62 -3.21 -13.87 1.91
C GLY A 62 -4.36 -13.39 1.01
N ASP A 63 -4.57 -12.07 0.91
CA ASP A 63 -5.61 -11.48 0.07
C ASP A 63 -5.17 -11.42 -1.40
N LEU A 64 -5.46 -12.50 -2.11
CA LEU A 64 -5.14 -12.63 -3.54
C LEU A 64 -5.89 -11.61 -4.41
N ARG A 65 -7.08 -11.16 -4.00
CA ARG A 65 -7.86 -10.19 -4.79
C ARG A 65 -7.24 -8.82 -4.74
N GLU A 66 -6.84 -8.41 -3.54
CA GLU A 66 -6.18 -7.11 -3.37
C GLU A 66 -4.82 -7.10 -4.08
N LEU A 67 -4.02 -8.16 -3.96
CA LEU A 67 -2.76 -8.29 -4.71
C LEU A 67 -2.96 -8.23 -6.23
N GLN A 68 -3.99 -8.89 -6.77
CA GLN A 68 -4.31 -8.80 -8.19
C GLN A 68 -4.66 -7.37 -8.60
N ARG A 69 -5.47 -6.66 -7.80
CA ARG A 69 -5.85 -5.28 -8.09
C ARG A 69 -4.62 -4.36 -8.13
N ILE A 70 -3.72 -4.50 -7.16
CA ILE A 70 -2.50 -3.68 -7.09
C ILE A 70 -1.58 -4.01 -8.28
N ALA A 71 -1.45 -5.30 -8.63
CA ALA A 71 -0.71 -5.73 -9.82
C ALA A 71 -1.29 -5.15 -11.12
N ASP A 72 -2.62 -5.14 -11.26
CA ASP A 72 -3.31 -4.57 -12.41
C ASP A 72 -3.13 -3.05 -12.52
N ALA A 73 -2.84 -2.37 -11.40
CA ALA A 73 -2.44 -0.96 -11.37
C ALA A 73 -0.97 -0.73 -11.81
N GLY A 74 -0.22 -1.80 -12.11
CA GLY A 74 1.15 -1.73 -12.62
C GLY A 74 2.24 -1.98 -11.58
N TYR A 75 1.90 -2.54 -10.42
CA TYR A 75 2.85 -2.86 -9.35
C TYR A 75 3.34 -4.30 -9.46
N ASP A 76 4.53 -4.47 -10.03
CA ASP A 76 5.12 -5.80 -10.27
C ASP A 76 5.27 -6.63 -8.99
N GLU A 77 5.63 -5.99 -7.87
CA GLU A 77 5.81 -6.67 -6.57
C GLU A 77 4.52 -7.35 -6.08
N ALA A 78 3.36 -6.74 -6.35
CA ALA A 78 2.07 -7.35 -6.02
C ALA A 78 1.80 -8.61 -6.86
N GLY A 79 2.17 -8.57 -8.14
CA GLY A 79 2.06 -9.72 -9.04
C GLY A 79 2.99 -10.86 -8.63
N ASP A 80 4.21 -10.53 -8.22
CA ASP A 80 5.18 -11.51 -7.72
C ASP A 80 4.68 -12.21 -6.45
N GLU A 81 4.17 -11.44 -5.49
CA GLU A 81 3.67 -11.99 -4.23
C GLU A 81 2.35 -12.75 -4.41
N LEU A 82 1.46 -12.29 -5.29
CA LEU A 82 0.29 -13.05 -5.73
C LEU A 82 0.69 -14.41 -6.30
N ASN A 83 1.62 -14.42 -7.26
CA ASN A 83 2.12 -15.63 -7.89
C ASN A 83 2.81 -16.56 -6.87
N ARG A 84 3.53 -15.98 -5.90
CA ARG A 84 4.14 -16.73 -4.80
C ARG A 84 3.09 -17.38 -3.93
N LEU A 85 2.03 -16.68 -3.53
CA LEU A 85 0.94 -17.24 -2.71
C LEU A 85 0.12 -18.30 -3.46
N LEU A 86 -0.11 -18.12 -4.76
CA LEU A 86 -0.78 -19.12 -5.60
C LEU A 86 0.07 -20.39 -5.79
N LYS A 87 1.40 -20.26 -5.79
CA LYS A 87 2.35 -21.37 -5.91
C LYS A 87 2.74 -21.97 -4.57
N ALA A 88 2.62 -21.21 -3.48
CA ALA A 88 2.79 -21.72 -2.14
C ALA A 88 1.75 -22.81 -1.98
N PRO A 89 2.17 -24.06 -1.72
CA PRO A 89 1.19 -25.08 -1.41
C PRO A 89 0.44 -24.61 -0.17
N ALA A 90 -0.87 -24.85 -0.11
CA ALA A 90 -1.70 -24.60 1.06
C ALA A 90 -1.33 -25.55 2.21
N ASP A 91 -0.03 -25.69 2.51
CA ASP A 91 0.53 -26.61 3.49
C ASP A 91 0.56 -25.89 4.83
N GLY A 92 -0.61 -25.89 5.48
CA GLY A 92 -0.76 -25.32 6.81
C GLY A 92 -2.06 -25.67 7.52
N HIS A 93 -2.79 -26.72 7.09
CA HIS A 93 -3.73 -27.39 7.97
C HIS A 93 -3.10 -28.70 8.42
N TRP A 94 -2.42 -28.64 9.57
CA TRP A 94 -1.88 -29.81 10.24
C TRP A 94 -3.04 -30.69 10.75
N ASP A 95 -2.95 -31.98 10.43
CA ASP A 95 -3.62 -33.09 11.09
C ASP A 95 -3.23 -33.16 12.59
#